data_AF-S2JW27-F1
#
_entry.id   AF-S2JW27-F1
#
_cell.length_a   1.000
_cell.length_b   1.000
_cell.length_c   1.000
_cell.angle_alpha   90.00
_cell.angle_beta   90.00
_cell.angle_gamma   90.00
#
_symmetry.space_group_name_H-M   'P 1'
#
loop_
_entity.id
_entity.type
_entity.pdbx_description
1 polymer ?
#
loop_
_entity_poly.entity_id
_entity_poly.type
_entity_poly.pdbx_seq_one_letter_code
_entity_poly.pdbx_strand_id
1 'polypeptide(L)'
;MKGIGGGELGKDWYEDGKLDEKMNGFKDFISVAEHLVTCKLTSPKHLIAMGTCAGGLLVGVMLHMRPDLFKALVLKVPFVDPLSPTLNPKLPLAQIEYPE
;
A
#
# COMPACT_ATOMS: atom_id res chain seq x y z
N MET A 1 -11.26 7.83 -12.62
CA MET A 1 -10.29 7.00 -11.87
C MET A 1 -10.59 7.27 -10.41
N LYS A 2 -10.85 6.25 -9.58
CA LYS A 2 -11.04 6.45 -8.13
C LYS A 2 -9.68 6.73 -7.48
N GLY A 3 -9.64 7.52 -6.42
CA GLY A 3 -8.43 7.80 -5.66
C GLY A 3 -7.79 6.61 -4.97
N ILE A 4 -6.56 6.79 -4.51
CA ILE A 4 -5.67 5.72 -4.03
C ILE A 4 -5.00 6.03 -2.68
N GLY A 5 -5.34 7.16 -2.06
CA GLY A 5 -4.83 7.53 -0.73
C GLY A 5 -3.55 8.34 -0.76
N GLY A 6 -3.06 8.72 -1.94
CA GLY A 6 -2.01 9.72 -2.14
C GLY A 6 -2.60 11.12 -2.34
N GLY A 7 -1.77 12.15 -2.28
CA GLY A 7 -2.18 13.56 -2.44
C GLY A 7 -1.95 14.14 -3.84
N GLU A 8 -1.42 13.35 -4.77
CA GLU A 8 -0.87 13.83 -6.06
C GLU A 8 -1.93 14.47 -6.95
N LEU A 9 -3.19 14.04 -6.86
CA LEU A 9 -4.32 14.59 -7.63
C LEU A 9 -5.34 15.34 -6.75
N GLY A 10 -4.91 15.80 -5.57
CA GLY A 10 -5.73 16.61 -4.67
C GLY A 10 -6.47 15.81 -3.60
N LYS A 11 -7.34 16.49 -2.85
CA LYS A 11 -8.00 15.92 -1.66
C LYS A 11 -8.89 14.73 -1.99
N ASP A 12 -9.69 14.82 -3.05
CA ASP A 12 -10.61 13.73 -3.41
C ASP A 12 -9.85 12.44 -3.75
N TRP A 13 -8.63 12.56 -4.30
CA TRP A 13 -7.74 11.43 -4.58
C TRP A 13 -7.23 10.72 -3.31
N TYR A 14 -7.06 11.48 -2.23
CA TYR A 14 -6.69 10.99 -0.91
C TYR A 14 -7.88 10.27 -0.25
N GLU A 15 -9.03 10.94 -0.18
CA GLU A 15 -10.23 10.42 0.49
C GLU A 15 -10.76 9.14 -0.20
N ASP A 16 -10.75 9.11 -1.54
CA ASP A 16 -11.20 7.95 -2.33
C ASP A 16 -10.28 6.71 -2.22
N GLY A 17 -9.19 6.76 -1.44
CA GLY A 17 -8.31 5.62 -1.19
C GLY A 17 -8.07 5.33 0.30
N LYS A 18 -8.95 5.82 1.17
CA LYS A 18 -8.94 5.57 2.62
C LYS A 18 -10.16 4.76 3.07
N LEU A 19 -10.15 4.32 4.34
CA LEU A 19 -11.26 3.59 4.95
C LEU A 19 -11.76 2.42 4.07
N ASP A 20 -13.05 2.39 3.75
CA ASP A 20 -13.68 1.35 2.92
C ASP A 20 -13.09 1.26 1.51
N GLU A 21 -12.49 2.34 1.01
CA GLU A 21 -11.88 2.43 -0.30
C GLU A 21 -10.36 2.12 -0.27
N LYS A 22 -9.80 1.73 0.89
CA LYS A 22 -8.35 1.44 1.04
C LYS A 22 -7.81 0.42 0.05
N MET A 23 -8.65 -0.51 -0.40
CA MET A 23 -8.29 -1.50 -1.40
C MET A 23 -7.90 -0.90 -2.77
N ASN A 24 -8.31 0.35 -3.06
CA ASN A 24 -7.98 1.01 -4.32
C ASN A 24 -6.47 1.21 -4.46
N GLY A 25 -5.78 1.67 -3.41
CA GLY A 25 -4.33 1.84 -3.44
C GLY A 25 -3.56 0.54 -3.64
N PHE A 26 -4.02 -0.57 -3.06
CA PHE A 26 -3.39 -1.88 -3.27
C PHE A 26 -3.58 -2.37 -4.71
N LYS A 27 -4.78 -2.20 -5.27
CA LYS A 27 -5.08 -2.60 -6.66
C LYS A 27 -4.34 -1.74 -7.67
N ASP A 28 -4.23 -0.44 -7.41
CA ASP A 28 -3.49 0.48 -8.27
C ASP A 28 -1.99 0.12 -8.31
N PHE A 29 -1.40 -0.16 -7.16
CA PHE A 29 -0.01 -0.61 -7.07
C PHE A 29 0.26 -1.90 -7.86
N ILE A 30 -0.68 -2.86 -7.80
CA ILE A 30 -0.63 -4.07 -8.63
C ILE A 30 -0.72 -3.72 -10.12
N SER A 31 -1.68 -2.87 -10.51
CA SER A 31 -1.89 -2.48 -11.90
C SER A 31 -0.65 -1.83 -12.51
N VAL A 32 0.02 -0.95 -11.76
CA VAL A 32 1.29 -0.35 -12.17
C VAL A 32 2.37 -1.42 -12.36
N ALA A 33 2.52 -2.33 -11.40
CA ALA A 33 3.51 -3.42 -11.51
C ALA A 33 3.25 -4.32 -12.74
N GLU A 34 2.00 -4.70 -12.98
CA GLU A 34 1.61 -5.47 -14.18
C GLU A 34 1.86 -4.70 -15.47
N HIS A 35 1.59 -3.40 -15.48
CA HIS A 35 1.83 -2.55 -16.63
C HIS A 35 3.33 -2.49 -16.97
N LEU A 36 4.20 -2.34 -15.97
CA LEU A 36 5.65 -2.37 -16.17
C LEU A 36 6.14 -3.70 -16.77
N VAL A 37 5.56 -4.82 -16.34
CA VAL A 37 5.85 -6.14 -16.90
C VAL A 37 5.31 -6.25 -18.34
N THR A 38 4.08 -5.81 -18.58
CA THR A 38 3.39 -5.91 -19.88
C THR A 38 4.09 -5.08 -20.96
N CYS A 39 4.52 -3.86 -20.61
CA CYS A 39 5.30 -2.99 -21.50
C CYS A 39 6.78 -3.39 -21.60
N LYS A 40 7.16 -4.55 -21.02
CA LYS A 40 8.51 -5.14 -21.09
C LYS A 40 9.61 -4.23 -20.53
N LEU A 41 9.28 -3.35 -19.60
CA LEU A 41 10.27 -2.55 -18.87
C LEU A 41 10.97 -3.38 -17.79
N THR A 42 10.31 -4.44 -17.30
CA THR A 42 10.86 -5.39 -16.35
C THR A 42 10.18 -6.76 -16.52
N SER A 43 10.50 -7.71 -15.65
CA SER A 43 9.75 -8.96 -15.48
C SER A 43 9.65 -9.29 -14.00
N PRO A 44 8.73 -10.18 -13.57
CA PRO A 44 8.62 -10.54 -12.16
C PRO A 44 9.92 -11.04 -11.52
N LYS A 45 10.83 -11.61 -12.33
CA LYS A 45 12.17 -12.04 -11.88
C LYS A 45 13.12 -10.89 -11.53
N HIS A 46 12.83 -9.67 -12.00
CA HIS A 46 13.67 -8.48 -11.84
C HIS A 46 12.94 -7.31 -11.17
N LEU A 47 11.64 -7.46 -10.84
CA LEU A 47 10.86 -6.42 -10.19
C LEU A 47 10.93 -6.56 -8.67
N ILE A 48 11.26 -5.48 -7.97
CA ILE A 48 11.29 -5.38 -6.52
C ILE A 48 10.44 -4.19 -6.10
N ALA A 49 9.68 -4.31 -5.01
CA ALA A 49 8.96 -3.20 -4.39
C ALA A 49 9.51 -2.90 -3.00
N MET A 50 9.47 -1.63 -2.60
CA MET A 50 9.94 -1.17 -1.29
C MET A 50 8.92 -0.23 -0.66
N GLY A 51 8.67 -0.40 0.64
CA GLY A 51 7.71 0.39 1.40
C GLY A 51 8.24 0.72 2.80
N THR A 52 7.97 1.95 3.28
CA THR A 52 8.35 2.41 4.62
C THR A 52 7.10 2.81 5.42
N CYS A 53 7.02 2.50 6.71
CA CYS A 53 5.88 2.87 7.56
C CYS A 53 4.54 2.36 6.97
N ALA A 54 3.57 3.24 6.71
CA ALA A 54 2.31 2.92 6.01
C ALA A 54 2.54 2.37 4.59
N GLY A 55 3.60 2.80 3.90
CA GLY A 55 4.01 2.17 2.63
C GLY A 55 4.48 0.72 2.82
N GLY A 56 4.94 0.36 4.02
CA GLY A 56 5.23 -1.03 4.38
C GLY A 56 3.97 -1.91 4.41
N LEU A 57 2.81 -1.35 4.77
CA LEU A 57 1.52 -2.04 4.63
C LEU A 57 1.21 -2.29 3.14
N LEU A 58 1.28 -1.24 2.32
CA LEU A 58 1.06 -1.31 0.87
C LEU A 58 1.88 -2.42 0.22
N VAL A 59 3.18 -2.45 0.50
CA VAL A 59 4.09 -3.46 -0.06
C VAL A 59 3.88 -4.82 0.61
N GLY A 60 3.61 -4.88 1.91
CA GLY A 60 3.36 -6.13 2.64
C GLY A 60 2.12 -6.87 2.16
N VAL A 61 1.06 -6.16 1.77
CA VAL A 61 -0.16 -6.75 1.20
C VAL A 61 0.13 -7.52 -0.09
N MET A 62 1.17 -7.13 -0.85
CA MET A 62 1.54 -7.82 -2.09
C MET A 62 1.97 -9.27 -1.87
N LEU A 63 2.51 -9.61 -0.70
CA LEU A 63 2.80 -11.00 -0.32
C LEU A 63 1.56 -11.89 -0.37
N HIS A 64 0.39 -11.32 -0.07
CA HIS A 64 -0.87 -12.05 -0.02
C HIS A 64 -1.63 -11.96 -1.34
N MET A 65 -1.67 -10.77 -1.96
CA MET A 65 -2.47 -10.54 -3.16
C MET A 65 -1.78 -10.98 -4.45
N ARG A 66 -0.47 -10.70 -4.61
CA ARG A 66 0.29 -10.94 -5.85
C ARG A 66 1.76 -11.30 -5.59
N PRO A 67 2.04 -12.39 -4.87
CA PRO A 67 3.42 -12.84 -4.60
C PRO A 67 4.17 -13.23 -5.89
N ASP A 68 3.45 -13.50 -6.98
CA ASP A 68 3.98 -13.86 -8.29
C ASP A 68 4.61 -12.67 -9.04
N LEU A 69 4.26 -11.43 -8.70
CA LEU A 69 4.67 -10.23 -9.46
C LEU A 69 6.05 -9.69 -9.08
N PHE A 70 6.53 -9.99 -7.88
CA PHE A 70 7.73 -9.37 -7.33
C PHE A 70 8.76 -10.44 -6.97
N LYS A 71 10.01 -10.23 -7.37
CA LYS A 71 11.14 -11.07 -6.99
C LYS A 71 11.45 -10.98 -5.51
N ALA A 72 11.32 -9.78 -4.96
CA ALA A 72 11.55 -9.48 -3.55
C ALA A 72 10.73 -8.25 -3.14
N LEU A 73 10.46 -8.15 -1.84
CA LEU A 73 9.82 -7.00 -1.22
C LEU A 73 10.69 -6.52 -0.06
N VAL A 74 10.86 -5.20 0.06
CA VAL A 74 11.65 -4.57 1.12
C VAL A 74 10.72 -3.74 1.99
N LEU A 75 10.54 -4.16 3.24
CA LEU A 75 9.68 -3.51 4.21
C LEU A 75 10.52 -2.83 5.29
N LYS A 76 10.47 -1.50 5.38
CA LYS A 76 11.22 -0.70 6.35
C LYS A 76 10.27 -0.15 7.41
N VAL A 77 10.52 -0.45 8.69
CA VAL A 77 9.66 -0.06 9.83
C VAL A 77 8.16 -0.21 9.52
N PRO A 78 7.70 -1.40 9.06
CA PRO A 78 6.43 -1.50 8.36
C PRO A 78 5.22 -1.55 9.30
N PHE A 79 4.14 -0.86 8.94
CA PHE A 79 2.86 -0.90 9.64
C PHE A 79 2.01 -2.10 9.19
N VAL A 80 2.39 -3.31 9.59
CA VAL A 80 1.78 -4.57 9.08
C VAL A 80 0.63 -5.11 9.94
N ASP A 81 0.50 -4.62 11.17
CA ASP A 81 -0.62 -4.92 12.05
C ASP A 81 -1.34 -3.59 12.34
N PRO A 82 -2.29 -3.18 11.49
CA PRO A 82 -3.01 -1.93 11.69
C PRO A 82 -4.08 -2.02 12.79
N LEU A 83 -4.45 -3.22 13.26
CA LEU A 83 -5.54 -3.37 14.22
C LEU A 83 -5.04 -3.21 15.66
N SER A 84 -4.02 -3.98 16.05
CA SER A 84 -3.53 -3.96 17.44
C SER A 84 -3.12 -2.57 17.95
N PRO A 85 -2.36 -1.76 17.20
CA PRO A 85 -1.97 -0.43 17.68
C PRO A 85 -3.12 0.57 17.62
N THR A 86 -3.94 0.56 16.58
CA THR A 86 -5.05 1.51 16.39
C THR A 86 -6.17 1.31 17.42
N LEU A 87 -6.38 0.07 17.86
CA LEU A 87 -7.33 -0.25 18.93
C LEU A 87 -6.78 -0.01 20.34
N ASN A 88 -5.51 0.40 20.49
CA ASN A 88 -4.90 0.68 21.79
C ASN A 88 -4.77 2.19 22.03
N PRO A 89 -5.70 2.82 22.75
CA PRO A 89 -5.73 4.27 22.95
C PRO A 89 -4.56 4.81 23.79
N LYS A 90 -3.75 3.93 24.40
CA LYS A 90 -2.54 4.33 25.14
C LYS A 90 -1.35 4.60 24.23
N LEU A 91 -1.39 4.16 22.97
CA LEU A 91 -0.32 4.41 22.02
C LEU A 91 -0.47 5.79 21.39
N PRO A 92 0.64 6.53 21.20
CA PRO A 92 0.61 7.93 20.80
C PRO A 92 -0.02 8.18 19.43
N LEU A 93 0.07 7.22 18.50
CA LEU A 93 -0.48 7.36 17.14
C LEU A 93 -1.93 6.84 17.02
N ALA A 94 -2.42 6.07 17.99
CA ALA A 94 -3.73 5.43 17.87
C ALA A 94 -4.88 6.42 17.71
N GLN A 95 -4.83 7.56 18.40
CA GLN A 95 -5.85 8.61 18.29
C GLN A 95 -5.88 9.30 16.93
N ILE A 96 -4.74 9.31 16.22
CA ILE A 96 -4.61 9.93 14.90
C ILE A 96 -5.00 8.94 13.82
N GLU A 97 -4.63 7.66 13.97
CA GLU A 97 -4.87 6.60 12.98
C GLU A 97 -6.29 6.00 13.07
N TYR A 98 -6.95 6.01 14.24
CA TYR A 98 -8.31 5.47 14.37
C TYR A 98 -9.38 6.13 13.45
N PRO A 99 -9.37 7.46 13.23
CA PRO A 99 -10.30 8.08 12.28
C PRO A 99 -9.86 7.98 10.80
N GLU A 100 -8.70 7.40 10.49
CA GLU A 100 -8.14 7.26 9.13
C GLU A 100 -8.56 5.96 8.44
#